data_AF-A0A844FQS8-F1
#
_entry.id   AF-A0A844FQS8-F1
#
_cell.length_a   1.000
_cell.length_b   1.000
_cell.length_c   1.000
_cell.angle_alpha   90.00
_cell.angle_beta   90.00
_cell.angle_gamma   90.00
#
_symmetry.space_group_name_H-M   'P 1'
#
loop_
_entity.id
_entity.type
_entity.pdbx_description
1 polymer ?
#
loop_
_entity_poly.entity_id
_entity_poly.type
_entity_poly.pdbx_seq_one_letter_code
_entity_poly.pdbx_strand_id
1 'polypeptide(L)'
;MIIDRWIPLIGWLRTYHRGVLTRDLLAAVIVTLMLVPQALAYAMLAGLPPEMGLYASMLPLVLYAIFGTSASLAVGPVAVAALMTASALSSFAAPGSPEYIGAALVLAALSGLILIAMGVLRLGF
;
A
#
# COMPACT_ATOMS: atom_id res chain seq x y z
N MET A 1 9.28 -15.91 -20.66
CA MET A 1 10.72 -15.81 -20.30
C MET A 1 10.84 -15.76 -18.78
N ILE A 2 11.97 -16.17 -18.20
CA ILE A 2 12.19 -16.18 -16.74
C ILE A 2 11.96 -14.78 -16.11
N ILE A 3 12.19 -13.71 -16.86
CA ILE A 3 11.99 -12.31 -16.44
C ILE A 3 10.52 -11.97 -16.15
N ASP A 4 9.57 -12.52 -16.92
CA ASP A 4 8.13 -12.25 -16.74
C ASP A 4 7.61 -12.77 -15.39
N ARG A 5 8.34 -13.71 -14.77
CA ARG A 5 8.01 -14.29 -13.46
C ARG A 5 8.44 -13.40 -12.28
N TRP A 6 9.45 -12.55 -12.48
CA TRP A 6 9.97 -11.63 -11.46
C TRP A 6 9.44 -10.21 -11.64
N ILE A 7 9.13 -9.81 -12.87
CA ILE A 7 8.57 -8.49 -13.22
C ILE A 7 7.35 -8.73 -14.13
N PRO A 8 6.18 -9.04 -13.55
CA PRO A 8 4.94 -9.29 -14.31
C PRO A 8 4.52 -8.13 -15.21
N LEU A 9 4.98 -6.90 -14.90
CA LEU A 9 4.80 -5.69 -15.71
C LEU A 9 5.06 -5.92 -17.21
N ILE A 10 6.17 -6.58 -17.53
CA ILE A 10 6.59 -6.79 -18.92
C ILE A 10 5.60 -7.71 -19.65
N GLY A 11 5.04 -8.69 -18.94
CA GLY A 11 4.08 -9.63 -19.49
C GLY A 11 2.76 -8.97 -19.87
N TRP A 12 2.15 -8.23 -18.95
CA TRP A 12 0.84 -7.60 -19.22
C TRP A 12 0.95 -6.38 -20.14
N LEU A 13 2.06 -5.65 -20.10
CA LEU A 13 2.26 -4.51 -21.00
C LEU A 13 2.32 -4.94 -22.48
N ARG A 14 2.81 -6.15 -22.78
CA ARG A 14 2.84 -6.71 -24.14
C ARG A 14 1.45 -7.01 -24.72
N THR A 15 0.47 -7.31 -23.87
CA THR A 15 -0.92 -7.59 -24.28
C THR A 15 -1.83 -6.37 -24.14
N TYR A 16 -1.27 -5.24 -23.71
CA TYR A 16 -2.00 -4.00 -23.46
C TYR A 16 -2.39 -3.32 -24.77
N HIS A 17 -3.67 -2.93 -24.88
CA HIS A 17 -4.24 -2.34 -26.07
C HIS A 17 -5.25 -1.25 -25.71
N ARG A 18 -5.63 -0.41 -26.69
CA ARG A 18 -6.49 0.77 -26.47
C ARG A 18 -7.82 0.47 -25.77
N GLY A 19 -8.42 -0.70 -26.02
CA GLY A 19 -9.66 -1.11 -25.35
C GLY A 19 -9.50 -1.31 -23.85
N VAL A 20 -8.34 -1.82 -23.41
CA VAL A 20 -8.00 -1.98 -21.98
C VAL A 20 -7.71 -0.60 -21.37
N LEU A 21 -6.95 0.24 -22.08
CA LEU A 21 -6.64 1.60 -21.59
C LEU A 21 -7.90 2.40 -21.24
N THR A 22 -8.93 2.39 -22.07
CA THR A 22 -10.18 3.13 -21.78
C THR A 22 -10.88 2.59 -20.53
N ARG A 23 -10.88 1.27 -20.34
CA ARG A 23 -11.48 0.63 -19.15
C ARG A 23 -10.67 0.93 -17.89
N ASP A 24 -9.35 0.86 -18.00
CA ASP A 24 -8.43 1.18 -16.90
C ASP A 24 -8.49 2.65 -16.50
N LEU A 25 -8.67 3.57 -17.46
CA LEU A 25 -8.84 4.99 -17.15
C LEU A 25 -10.11 5.24 -16.32
N LEU A 26 -11.24 4.64 -16.72
CA LEU A 26 -12.47 4.73 -15.92
C LEU A 26 -12.29 4.10 -14.54
N ALA A 27 -11.67 2.92 -14.47
CA ALA A 27 -11.39 2.26 -13.20
C ALA A 27 -10.44 3.10 -12.32
N ALA A 28 -9.41 3.69 -12.89
CA ALA A 28 -8.45 4.54 -12.18
C ALA A 28 -9.13 5.78 -11.59
N VAL A 29 -10.05 6.42 -12.33
CA VAL A 29 -10.83 7.54 -11.81
C VAL A 29 -11.68 7.10 -10.62
N ILE A 30 -12.43 6.00 -10.76
CA ILE A 30 -13.29 5.49 -9.69
C ILE A 30 -12.47 5.12 -8.45
N VAL A 31 -11.41 4.33 -8.64
CA VAL A 31 -10.55 3.87 -7.54
C VAL A 31 -9.87 5.06 -6.86
N THR A 32 -9.37 6.04 -7.61
CA THR A 32 -8.74 7.23 -7.02
C THR A 32 -9.73 8.04 -6.20
N LEU A 33 -10.95 8.25 -6.71
CA LEU A 33 -12.01 8.97 -5.99
C LEU A 33 -12.40 8.27 -4.69
N MET A 34 -12.36 6.94 -4.65
CA MET A 34 -12.61 6.18 -3.42
C MET A 34 -11.40 6.14 -2.49
N LEU A 35 -10.19 6.00 -3.05
CA LEU A 35 -8.96 5.81 -2.30
C LEU A 35 -8.56 7.05 -1.51
N VAL A 36 -8.69 8.25 -2.09
CA VAL A 36 -8.28 9.51 -1.43
C VAL A 36 -8.99 9.70 -0.09
N PRO A 37 -10.33 9.74 0.00
CA PRO A 37 -11.02 9.91 1.29
C PRO A 37 -10.76 8.73 2.24
N GLN A 38 -10.68 7.51 1.72
CA GLN A 38 -10.40 6.31 2.52
C GLN A 38 -9.01 6.36 3.17
N ALA A 39 -7.98 6.74 2.41
CA ALA A 39 -6.62 6.84 2.89
C ALA A 39 -6.47 7.92 3.96
N LEU A 40 -7.09 9.09 3.76
CA LEU A 40 -7.13 10.17 4.76
C LEU A 40 -7.79 9.68 6.06
N ALA A 41 -8.95 9.02 5.96
CA ALA A 41 -9.66 8.47 7.11
C ALA A 41 -8.84 7.41 7.86
N TYR A 42 -8.14 6.54 7.14
CA TYR A 42 -7.32 5.49 7.76
C TYR A 42 -6.06 6.03 8.43
N ALA A 43 -5.45 7.09 7.90
CA ALA A 43 -4.37 7.78 8.62
C ALA A 43 -4.85 8.39 9.94
N MET A 44 -6.04 8.99 9.93
CA MET A 44 -6.67 9.52 11.15
C MET A 44 -6.99 8.40 12.16
N LEU A 45 -7.48 7.25 11.69
CA LEU A 45 -7.68 6.06 12.55
C LEU A 45 -6.36 5.57 13.16
N ALA A 46 -5.24 5.72 12.45
CA ALA A 46 -3.91 5.38 12.91
C ALA A 46 -3.29 6.45 13.84
N GLY A 47 -3.99 7.54 14.14
CA GLY A 47 -3.46 8.64 14.96
C GLY A 47 -2.41 9.51 14.24
N LEU A 48 -2.37 9.47 12.91
CA LEU A 48 -1.43 10.21 12.06
C LEU A 48 -2.10 11.38 11.32
N PRO A 49 -1.32 12.40 10.89
CA PRO A 49 -1.81 13.44 9.98
C PRO A 49 -2.42 12.83 8.71
N PRO A 50 -3.56 13.35 8.20
CA PRO A 50 -4.28 12.75 7.07
C PRO A 50 -3.43 12.52 5.83
N GLU A 51 -2.54 13.46 5.49
CA GLU A 51 -1.63 13.40 4.34
C GLU A 51 -0.72 12.17 4.34
N MET A 52 -0.41 11.61 5.52
CA MET A 52 0.37 10.38 5.64
C MET A 52 -0.34 9.18 5.03
N GLY A 53 -1.69 9.20 4.99
CA GLY A 53 -2.48 8.19 4.29
C GLY A 53 -2.25 8.18 2.79
N LEU A 54 -2.06 9.37 2.20
CA LEU A 54 -1.76 9.50 0.78
C LEU A 54 -0.36 8.95 0.48
N TYR A 55 0.63 9.27 1.32
CA TYR A 55 1.98 8.72 1.20
C TYR A 55 2.01 7.20 1.34
N ALA A 56 1.24 6.67 2.31
CA ALA A 56 1.08 5.24 2.53
C ALA A 56 0.34 4.52 1.39
N SER A 57 -0.30 5.25 0.47
CA SER A 57 -1.01 4.68 -0.70
C SER A 57 -0.18 4.74 -1.98
N MET A 58 0.54 5.84 -2.22
CA MET A 58 1.26 6.06 -3.49
C MET A 58 2.36 5.03 -3.74
N LEU A 59 3.24 4.81 -2.77
CA LEU A 59 4.40 3.93 -2.97
C LEU A 59 3.99 2.46 -3.17
N PRO A 60 3.07 1.89 -2.36
CA PRO A 60 2.62 0.51 -2.59
C PRO A 60 1.93 0.31 -3.94
N LEU A 61 1.16 1.28 -4.45
CA LEU A 61 0.54 1.19 -5.77
C LEU A 61 1.58 1.08 -6.89
N VAL A 62 2.62 1.91 -6.85
CA VAL A 62 3.71 1.87 -7.86
C VAL A 62 4.46 0.54 -7.78
N LEU A 63 4.82 0.11 -6.57
CA LEU A 63 5.51 -1.16 -6.37
C LEU A 63 4.65 -2.34 -6.83
N TYR A 64 3.36 -2.34 -6.51
CA TYR A 64 2.45 -3.40 -6.91
C TYR A 64 2.17 -3.40 -8.43
N ALA A 65 2.16 -2.26 -9.10
CA ALA A 65 2.07 -2.22 -10.56
C ALA A 65 3.27 -2.91 -11.26
N ILE A 66 4.45 -2.89 -10.63
CA ILE A 66 5.69 -3.48 -11.16
C ILE A 66 5.79 -4.97 -10.83
N PHE A 67 5.54 -5.33 -9.55
CA PHE A 67 5.79 -6.68 -9.01
C PHE A 67 4.52 -7.52 -8.80
N GLY A 68 3.35 -6.90 -8.85
CA GLY A 68 2.07 -7.55 -8.59
C GLY A 68 1.70 -8.53 -9.70
N THR A 69 1.10 -9.65 -9.31
CA THR A 69 0.70 -10.72 -10.22
C THR A 69 -0.75 -10.62 -10.68
N SER A 70 -1.58 -9.83 -9.98
CA SER A 70 -2.98 -9.56 -10.34
C SER A 70 -3.17 -8.12 -10.76
N ALA A 71 -3.65 -7.90 -11.98
CA ALA A 71 -3.91 -6.58 -12.55
C ALA A 71 -5.12 -5.85 -11.93
N SER A 72 -5.94 -6.55 -11.12
CA SER A 72 -7.16 -5.99 -10.53
C SER A 72 -7.05 -5.71 -9.03
N LEU A 73 -5.96 -6.12 -8.38
CA LEU A 73 -5.78 -5.87 -6.95
C LEU A 73 -5.26 -4.45 -6.74
N ALA A 74 -5.99 -3.66 -5.96
CA ALA A 74 -5.54 -2.37 -5.46
C ALA A 74 -4.90 -2.55 -4.08
N VAL A 75 -3.69 -2.01 -3.90
CA VAL A 75 -2.94 -2.05 -2.63
C VAL A 75 -2.94 -0.66 -2.00
N GLY A 76 -3.16 -0.60 -0.70
CA GLY A 76 -3.18 0.65 0.05
C GLY A 76 -3.38 0.42 1.55
N PRO A 77 -3.52 1.49 2.34
CA PRO A 77 -3.82 1.39 3.76
C PRO A 77 -5.17 0.69 3.98
N VAL A 78 -5.26 -0.06 5.07
CA VAL A 78 -6.47 -0.79 5.46
C VAL A 78 -6.85 -0.45 6.91
N ALA A 79 -8.15 -0.37 7.18
CA ALA A 79 -8.68 0.06 8.48
C ALA A 79 -8.13 -0.76 9.65
N VAL A 80 -8.00 -2.08 9.49
CA VAL A 80 -7.50 -2.97 10.54
C VAL A 80 -6.05 -2.64 10.90
N ALA A 81 -5.17 -2.49 9.89
CA ALA A 81 -3.77 -2.14 10.12
C ALA A 81 -3.62 -0.74 10.75
N ALA A 82 -4.49 0.21 10.36
CA ALA A 82 -4.53 1.53 10.98
C ALA A 82 -4.88 1.46 12.48
N LEU A 83 -5.94 0.73 12.84
CA LEU A 83 -6.34 0.53 14.23
C LEU A 83 -5.28 -0.22 15.05
N MET A 84 -4.62 -1.22 14.45
CA MET A 84 -3.51 -1.93 15.09
C MET A 84 -2.29 -1.02 15.31
N THR A 85 -1.98 -0.14 14.35
CA THR A 85 -0.93 0.88 14.49
C THR A 85 -1.25 1.84 15.63
N ALA A 86 -2.48 2.35 15.68
CA ALA A 86 -2.92 3.23 16.75
C ALA A 86 -2.82 2.55 18.13
N SER A 87 -3.30 1.31 18.23
CA SER A 87 -3.23 0.50 19.44
C SER A 87 -1.77 0.32 19.90
N ALA A 88 -0.89 -0.09 18.99
CA ALA A 88 0.53 -0.33 19.28
C ALA A 88 1.28 0.93 19.73
N LEU A 89 0.93 2.10 19.18
CA LEU A 89 1.65 3.35 19.44
C LEU A 89 1.03 4.23 20.54
N SER A 90 -0.24 3.98 20.89
CA SER A 90 -1.01 4.79 21.86
C SER A 90 -0.34 5.02 23.21
N SER A 91 0.51 4.08 23.64
CA SER A 91 1.21 4.14 24.93
C SER A 91 2.64 4.71 24.84
N PHE A 92 3.14 5.00 23.64
CA PHE A 92 4.53 5.43 23.41
C PHE A 92 4.66 6.95 23.24
N ALA A 93 3.70 7.59 22.59
CA ALA A 93 3.71 9.02 22.33
C ALA A 93 2.28 9.56 22.13
N ALA A 94 2.11 10.88 22.20
CA ALA A 94 0.84 11.52 21.90
C ALA A 94 0.56 11.45 20.38
N PRO A 95 -0.66 11.07 19.93
CA PRO A 95 -1.02 11.07 18.52
C PRO A 95 -0.73 12.41 17.82
N GLY A 96 -0.21 12.34 16.60
CA GLY A 96 0.19 13.52 15.83
C GLY A 96 1.49 14.21 16.27
N SER A 97 2.13 13.78 17.37
CA SER A 97 3.45 14.33 17.75
C SER A 97 4.55 13.84 16.78
N PRO A 98 5.66 14.58 16.64
CA PRO A 98 6.80 14.14 15.83
C PRO A 98 7.33 12.76 16.24
N GLU A 99 7.35 12.47 17.54
CA GLU A 99 7.78 11.18 18.09
C GLU A 99 6.82 10.05 17.69
N TYR A 100 5.51 10.32 17.69
CA TYR A 100 4.50 9.36 17.25
C TYR A 100 4.63 9.02 15.77
N ILE A 101 4.85 10.05 14.92
CA ILE A 101 5.09 9.87 13.49
C ILE A 101 6.38 9.05 13.29
N GLY A 102 7.45 9.37 14.01
CA GLY A 102 8.70 8.60 13.98
C GLY A 102 8.50 7.13 14.38
N ALA A 103 7.77 6.88 15.46
CA ALA A 103 7.45 5.52 15.91
C ALA A 103 6.62 4.74 14.89
N ALA A 104 5.65 5.39 14.23
CA ALA A 104 4.87 4.79 13.15
C ALA A 104 5.72 4.41 11.94
N LEU A 105 6.67 5.27 11.55
CA LEU A 105 7.62 4.97 10.47
C LEU A 105 8.52 3.78 10.80
N VAL A 106 9.04 3.71 12.03
CA VAL A 106 9.85 2.58 12.50
C VAL A 106 9.02 1.30 12.52
N LEU A 107 7.79 1.34 13.04
CA LEU A 107 6.89 0.19 13.07
C LEU A 107 6.58 -0.31 11.64
N ALA A 108 6.32 0.59 10.71
CA ALA A 108 6.10 0.26 9.31
C ALA A 108 7.34 -0.39 8.67
N ALA A 109 8.54 0.15 8.93
CA ALA A 109 9.80 -0.38 8.42
C ALA A 109 10.09 -1.79 8.97
N LEU A 110 9.92 -2.00 10.28
CA LEU A 110 10.09 -3.31 10.91
C LEU A 110 9.08 -4.33 10.37
N SER A 111 7.82 -3.94 10.25
CA SER A 111 6.77 -4.79 9.69
C SER A 111 7.09 -5.18 8.24
N GLY A 112 7.54 -4.22 7.43
CA GLY A 112 7.98 -4.47 6.06
C GLY A 112 9.17 -5.43 5.99
N LEU A 113 10.17 -5.26 6.85
CA LEU A 113 11.33 -6.16 6.91
C LEU A 113 10.92 -7.59 7.30
N ILE A 114 10.03 -7.74 8.27
CA ILE A 114 9.48 -9.05 8.66
C ILE A 114 8.71 -9.68 7.49
N LEU A 115 7.86 -8.92 6.80
CA LEU A 115 7.13 -9.41 5.63
C LEU A 115 8.07 -9.84 4.49
N ILE A 116 9.15 -9.09 4.24
CA ILE A 116 10.19 -9.46 3.27
C ILE A 116 10.87 -10.76 3.69
N ALA A 117 11.26 -10.88 4.97
CA ALA A 117 11.90 -12.09 5.49
C ALA A 117 10.96 -13.31 5.37
N MET A 118 9.68 -13.16 5.73
CA MET A 118 8.65 -14.19 5.55
C MET A 118 8.48 -14.58 4.09
N GLY A 119 8.51 -13.61 3.17
CA GLY A 119 8.45 -13.84 1.72
C GLY A 119 9.65 -14.64 1.20
N VAL A 120 10.86 -14.31 1.65
CA VAL A 120 12.09 -15.05 1.30
C VAL A 120 12.06 -16.48 1.85
N LEU A 121 11.57 -16.65 3.07
CA LEU A 121 11.40 -17.97 3.71
C LEU A 121 10.20 -18.76 3.16
N ARG A 122 9.42 -18.19 2.24
CA ARG A 122 8.22 -18.78 1.63
C ARG A 122 7.16 -19.19 2.67
N LEU A 123 6.97 -18.38 3.71
CA LEU A 123 6.00 -18.61 4.79
C LEU A 123 4.56 -18.17 4.42
N GLY A 124 4.28 -17.96 3.14
CA GLY A 124 2.95 -17.62 2.62
C GLY A 124 2.27 -18.79 1.93
N PHE A 125 2.49 -19.99 2.46
CA PHE A 125 1.99 -21.30 2.00
C PHE A 125 0.58 -21.28 1.40
#